data_AF-A0A9J6QM41-F1
#
_entry.id   AF-A0A9J6QM41-F1
#
_cell.length_a   1.000
_cell.length_b   1.000
_cell.length_c   1.000
_cell.angle_alpha   90.00
_cell.angle_beta   90.00
_cell.angle_gamma   90.00
#
_symmetry.space_group_name_H-M   'P 1'
#
loop_
_entity.id
_entity.type
_entity.pdbx_description
1 polymer ?
#
loop_
_entity_poly.entity_id
_entity_poly.type
_entity_poly.pdbx_seq_one_letter_code
_entity_poly.pdbx_strand_id
1 'polypeptide(L)'
;MKKTAIALLALLASGAAVAATPWQKITHPVTGSAQSIGAFSNGCIVGAQALPQQSTTYQVMRTDQRRYFGHPDLVLFIQRLGTQVHNLGLGTMLIGDMGMPAGGRFNGGHASHQTGLDVDIFLQLPKTRWSSSQLLKPQALDLVASDGKRVVPSLWSRDVSSMIKLAAEDNDVTRIFVNPAIKQQLCLDAGTDRDWLRKVRPWFQHRAHMHVRLRCPANSMECEDQPLPPPGDGCGAELQSWFEPAKPGSTKPEKKTPPPLPPSCQALLDEHAL
;
A
#
# COMPACT_ATOMS: atom_id res chain seq x y z
N MET A 1 -37.51 -56.47 -14.84
CA MET A 1 -36.43 -57.04 -14.00
C MET A 1 -35.21 -56.14 -14.14
N LYS A 2 -35.09 -55.12 -13.26
CA LYS A 2 -34.02 -54.98 -12.24
C LYS A 2 -32.59 -55.19 -12.77
N LYS A 3 -31.81 -54.09 -12.81
CA LYS A 3 -30.48 -53.87 -12.18
C LYS A 3 -29.85 -52.59 -12.78
N THR A 4 -29.89 -51.44 -12.07
CA THR A 4 -28.80 -50.88 -11.21
C THR A 4 -27.54 -50.51 -12.03
N ALA A 5 -26.89 -49.35 -11.93
CA ALA A 5 -26.89 -48.33 -10.89
C ALA A 5 -26.37 -46.97 -11.43
N ILE A 6 -26.81 -45.94 -10.72
CA ILE A 6 -26.33 -44.56 -10.61
C ILE A 6 -24.79 -44.48 -10.65
N ALA A 7 -24.25 -43.54 -11.41
CA ALA A 7 -22.94 -42.95 -11.17
C ALA A 7 -23.08 -41.42 -11.12
N LEU A 8 -23.36 -40.90 -9.93
CA LEU A 8 -23.21 -39.50 -9.54
C LEU A 8 -21.95 -39.39 -8.66
N LEU A 9 -21.27 -38.24 -8.75
CA LEU A 9 -20.17 -37.72 -7.92
C LEU A 9 -18.79 -38.40 -8.12
N ALA A 10 -17.67 -37.69 -8.19
CA ALA A 10 -17.36 -36.38 -7.64
C ALA A 10 -16.34 -35.63 -8.53
N LEU A 11 -16.71 -34.45 -9.05
CA LEU A 11 -15.71 -33.44 -9.39
C LEU A 11 -15.27 -32.80 -8.07
N LEU A 12 -14.18 -33.31 -7.49
CA LEU A 12 -13.46 -32.62 -6.43
C LEU A 12 -12.85 -31.36 -7.04
N ALA A 13 -13.50 -30.22 -6.84
CA ALA A 13 -12.87 -28.92 -6.97
C ALA A 13 -11.87 -28.78 -5.82
N SER A 14 -10.68 -29.35 -5.98
CA SER A 14 -9.54 -29.07 -5.13
C SER A 14 -9.07 -27.64 -5.40
N GLY A 15 -9.71 -26.67 -4.77
CA GLY A 15 -9.12 -25.34 -4.60
C GLY A 15 -7.85 -25.53 -3.79
N ALA A 16 -6.69 -25.53 -4.44
CA ALA A 16 -5.41 -25.58 -3.73
C ALA A 16 -5.32 -24.36 -2.81
N ALA A 17 -5.48 -24.58 -1.50
CA ALA A 17 -5.14 -23.59 -0.51
C ALA A 17 -3.62 -23.36 -0.63
N VAL A 18 -3.22 -22.19 -1.14
CA VAL A 18 -1.81 -21.82 -1.23
C VAL A 18 -1.28 -21.76 0.20
N ALA A 19 -0.33 -22.64 0.53
CA ALA A 19 0.27 -22.68 1.85
C ALA A 19 0.94 -21.34 2.16
N ALA A 20 0.78 -20.86 3.40
CA ALA A 20 1.52 -19.69 3.86
C ALA A 20 3.03 -19.94 3.74
N THR A 21 3.72 -19.04 3.05
CA THR A 21 5.19 -18.93 3.05
C THR A 21 5.69 -18.51 4.44
N PRO A 22 6.98 -18.73 4.74
CA PRO A 22 7.57 -18.31 6.02
C PRO A 22 7.34 -16.83 6.35
N TRP A 23 7.38 -15.94 5.34
CA TRP A 23 7.09 -14.50 5.50
C TRP A 23 5.72 -14.20 6.11
N GLN A 24 4.68 -15.01 5.84
CA GLN A 24 3.36 -14.81 6.44
C GLN A 24 3.19 -15.55 7.76
N LYS A 25 4.11 -16.48 8.10
CA LYS A 25 4.08 -17.25 9.34
C LYS A 25 4.80 -16.52 10.47
N ILE A 26 5.94 -15.86 10.19
CA ILE A 26 6.68 -15.11 11.19
C ILE A 26 5.79 -14.09 11.89
N THR A 27 5.96 -13.96 13.20
CA THR A 27 5.05 -13.20 14.08
C THR A 27 5.72 -12.01 14.76
N HIS A 28 7.05 -11.93 14.68
CA HIS A 28 7.89 -10.94 15.33
C HIS A 28 9.00 -10.51 14.36
N PRO A 29 9.56 -9.29 14.48
CA PRO A 29 10.64 -8.85 13.60
C PRO A 29 11.89 -9.72 13.77
N VAL A 30 12.62 -9.92 12.67
CA VAL A 30 13.96 -10.51 12.71
C VAL A 30 14.89 -9.54 13.44
N THR A 31 15.62 -10.02 14.44
CA THR A 31 16.54 -9.20 15.23
C THR A 31 17.73 -8.72 14.41
N GLY A 32 18.14 -7.48 14.61
CA GLY A 32 19.28 -6.89 13.92
C GLY A 32 19.10 -5.39 13.71
N SER A 33 20.09 -4.76 13.08
CA SER A 33 19.95 -3.38 12.59
C SER A 33 18.86 -3.30 11.53
N ALA A 34 18.09 -2.22 11.52
CA ALA A 34 17.06 -1.99 10.52
C ALA A 34 17.68 -1.91 9.13
N GLN A 35 17.30 -2.83 8.24
CA GLN A 35 17.81 -2.91 6.86
C GLN A 35 16.66 -3.28 5.92
N SER A 36 16.32 -2.36 5.02
CA SER A 36 15.47 -2.65 3.86
C SER A 36 16.31 -3.32 2.77
N ILE A 37 15.89 -4.47 2.28
CA ILE A 37 16.70 -5.32 1.38
C ILE A 37 15.93 -5.60 0.09
N GLY A 38 16.53 -5.29 -1.05
CA GLY A 38 15.96 -5.46 -2.39
C GLY A 38 15.00 -4.36 -2.80
N ALA A 39 14.19 -4.66 -3.81
CA ALA A 39 13.20 -3.75 -4.35
C ALA A 39 11.87 -3.83 -3.57
N PHE A 40 11.08 -2.76 -3.61
CA PHE A 40 9.77 -2.65 -2.92
C PHE A 40 8.80 -3.82 -3.18
N SER A 41 8.89 -4.46 -4.35
CA SER A 41 8.06 -5.61 -4.78
C SER A 41 8.81 -6.94 -4.89
N ASN A 42 10.05 -7.01 -4.40
CA ASN A 42 10.84 -8.23 -4.32
C ASN A 42 11.94 -8.04 -3.26
N GLY A 43 11.60 -8.20 -2.00
CA GLY A 43 12.50 -7.87 -0.91
C GLY A 43 12.01 -8.32 0.45
N CYS A 44 12.75 -7.90 1.48
CA CYS A 44 12.46 -8.16 2.88
C CYS A 44 12.98 -7.02 3.76
N ILE A 45 12.75 -7.12 5.07
CA ILE A 45 13.33 -6.21 6.06
C ILE A 45 13.82 -6.98 7.29
N VAL A 46 15.03 -6.66 7.74
CA VAL A 46 15.58 -7.06 9.05
C VAL A 46 15.45 -5.88 10.01
N GLY A 47 15.27 -6.13 11.31
CA GLY A 47 15.20 -5.08 12.33
C GLY A 47 13.97 -4.17 12.18
N ALA A 48 12.87 -4.69 11.62
CA ALA A 48 11.64 -3.92 11.45
C ALA A 48 11.07 -3.47 12.80
N GLN A 49 10.45 -2.30 12.81
CA GLN A 49 9.77 -1.75 13.97
C GLN A 49 8.25 -1.82 13.78
N ALA A 50 7.55 -2.15 14.86
CA ALA A 50 6.10 -2.05 14.92
C ALA A 50 5.69 -0.57 15.09
N LEU A 51 4.71 -0.13 14.32
CA LEU A 51 4.05 1.15 14.57
C LEU A 51 3.30 1.08 15.92
N PRO A 52 3.47 2.06 16.83
CA PRO A 52 2.72 2.09 18.07
C PRO A 52 1.20 2.09 17.83
N GLN A 53 0.50 1.07 18.34
CA GLN A 53 -0.94 0.94 18.09
C GLN A 53 -1.78 1.99 18.84
N GLN A 54 -1.22 2.59 19.90
CA GLN A 54 -1.83 3.67 20.64
C GLN A 54 -1.17 5.00 20.25
N SER A 55 -1.97 5.89 19.67
CA SER A 55 -1.57 7.23 19.26
C SER A 55 -2.75 8.18 19.31
N THR A 56 -2.52 9.44 19.68
CA THR A 56 -3.54 10.50 19.64
C THR A 56 -3.79 11.00 18.22
N THR A 57 -2.86 10.80 17.29
CA THR A 57 -2.90 11.40 15.94
C THR A 57 -3.35 10.43 14.85
N TYR A 58 -3.27 9.12 15.09
CA TYR A 58 -3.71 8.08 14.15
C TYR A 58 -4.32 6.87 14.86
N GLN A 59 -4.93 5.98 14.07
CA GLN A 59 -5.38 4.65 14.47
C GLN A 59 -4.95 3.61 13.45
N VAL A 60 -4.61 2.41 13.91
CA VAL A 60 -4.15 1.30 13.06
C VAL A 60 -5.32 0.36 12.80
N MET A 61 -5.60 0.10 11.54
CA MET A 61 -6.65 -0.83 11.10
C MET A 61 -6.11 -2.25 10.99
N ARG A 62 -7.01 -3.24 11.04
CA ARG A 62 -6.72 -4.65 10.70
C ARG A 62 -5.47 -5.21 11.40
N THR A 63 -5.31 -4.89 12.68
CA THR A 63 -4.14 -5.30 13.47
C THR A 63 -4.04 -6.82 13.63
N ASP A 64 -5.15 -7.56 13.41
CA ASP A 64 -5.18 -9.02 13.30
C ASP A 64 -4.31 -9.56 12.17
N GLN A 65 -4.11 -8.78 11.10
CA GLN A 65 -3.27 -9.19 9.96
C GLN A 65 -1.78 -9.04 10.23
N ARG A 66 -1.39 -8.35 11.31
CA ARG A 66 0.03 -8.10 11.68
C ARG A 66 0.85 -7.46 10.54
N ARG A 67 0.23 -6.50 9.86
CA ARG A 67 0.84 -5.71 8.77
C ARG A 67 1.20 -4.28 9.20
N TYR A 68 1.61 -4.08 10.45
CA TYR A 68 1.95 -2.76 11.02
C TYR A 68 3.45 -2.62 11.31
N PHE A 69 4.29 -3.34 10.57
CA PHE A 69 5.74 -3.33 10.72
C PHE A 69 6.40 -2.62 9.54
N GLY A 70 7.56 -2.00 9.77
CA GLY A 70 8.33 -1.38 8.70
C GLY A 70 9.67 -0.84 9.17
N HIS A 71 10.36 -0.12 8.28
CA HIS A 71 11.60 0.55 8.61
C HIS A 71 11.32 1.69 9.62
N PRO A 72 12.26 2.01 10.53
CA PRO A 72 12.12 3.15 11.45
C PRO A 72 11.70 4.45 10.76
N ASP A 73 12.25 4.74 9.57
CA ASP A 73 11.88 5.92 8.77
C ASP A 73 10.40 5.94 8.38
N LEU A 74 9.80 4.77 8.10
CA LEU A 74 8.36 4.66 7.81
C LEU A 74 7.53 4.97 9.05
N VAL A 75 7.94 4.47 10.22
CA VAL A 75 7.28 4.76 11.50
C VAL A 75 7.34 6.27 11.80
N LEU A 76 8.52 6.89 11.63
CA LEU A 76 8.72 8.32 11.84
C LEU A 76 7.92 9.18 10.86
N PHE A 77 7.85 8.77 9.59
CA PHE A 77 6.99 9.41 8.59
C PHE A 77 5.52 9.42 9.03
N ILE A 78 4.98 8.25 9.43
CA ILE A 78 3.57 8.14 9.85
C ILE A 78 3.29 9.04 11.07
N GLN A 79 4.20 9.05 12.06
CA GLN A 79 4.06 9.89 13.25
C GLN A 79 4.10 11.39 12.91
N ARG A 80 5.02 11.80 12.03
CA ARG A 80 5.16 13.19 11.57
C ARG A 80 3.94 13.64 10.77
N LEU A 81 3.49 12.84 9.79
CA LEU A 81 2.29 13.14 9.02
C LEU A 81 1.05 13.20 9.91
N GLY A 82 0.88 12.22 10.81
CA GLY A 82 -0.23 12.19 11.78
C GLY A 82 -0.27 13.46 12.63
N THR A 83 0.88 13.91 13.14
CA THR A 83 0.98 15.13 13.94
C THR A 83 0.58 16.37 13.13
N GLN A 84 1.02 16.50 11.88
CA GLN A 84 0.64 17.62 11.02
C GLN A 84 -0.88 17.62 10.73
N VAL A 85 -1.44 16.47 10.35
CA VAL A 85 -2.88 16.31 10.06
C VAL A 85 -3.71 16.65 11.30
N HIS A 86 -3.28 16.19 12.48
CA HIS A 86 -3.96 16.46 13.75
C HIS A 86 -3.91 17.95 14.13
N ASN A 87 -2.73 18.59 14.05
CA ASN A 87 -2.54 19.99 14.41
C ASN A 87 -3.32 20.95 13.50
N LEU A 88 -3.57 20.55 12.25
CA LEU A 88 -4.41 21.29 11.31
C LEU A 88 -5.91 21.03 11.50
N GLY A 89 -6.31 20.19 12.47
CA GLY A 89 -7.72 19.87 12.73
C GLY A 89 -8.38 19.03 11.64
N LEU A 90 -7.60 18.40 10.76
CA LEU A 90 -8.13 17.63 9.62
C LEU A 90 -8.78 16.32 10.06
N GLY A 91 -8.44 15.79 11.23
CA GLY A 91 -9.05 14.59 11.82
C GLY A 91 -8.00 13.60 12.31
N THR A 92 -8.40 12.33 12.46
CA THR A 92 -7.48 11.24 12.85
C THR A 92 -7.10 10.42 11.62
N MET A 93 -5.81 10.17 11.40
CA MET A 93 -5.38 9.30 10.30
C MET A 93 -5.72 7.83 10.56
N LEU A 94 -6.08 7.11 9.50
CA LEU A 94 -6.34 5.67 9.54
C LEU A 94 -5.25 4.93 8.74
N ILE A 95 -4.41 4.20 9.45
CA ILE A 95 -3.27 3.47 8.89
C ILE A 95 -3.71 2.05 8.53
N GLY A 96 -3.49 1.67 7.27
CA GLY A 96 -3.74 0.34 6.73
C GLY A 96 -2.46 -0.51 6.75
N ASP A 97 -2.25 -1.24 5.66
CA ASP A 97 -1.10 -2.13 5.52
C ASP A 97 0.20 -1.33 5.42
N MET A 98 1.13 -1.60 6.33
CA MET A 98 2.57 -1.36 6.19
C MET A 98 3.19 -2.67 5.64
N GLY A 99 4.15 -3.29 6.33
CA GLY A 99 4.67 -4.61 6.01
C GLY A 99 4.40 -5.66 7.10
N MET A 100 4.65 -6.93 6.76
CA MET A 100 4.76 -8.04 7.72
C MET A 100 6.03 -7.93 8.58
N PRO A 101 6.20 -8.71 9.66
CA PRO A 101 7.30 -8.54 10.61
C PRO A 101 8.71 -8.57 9.99
N ALA A 102 8.91 -9.34 8.93
CA ALA A 102 10.16 -9.38 8.15
C ALA A 102 9.97 -8.90 6.70
N GLY A 103 8.86 -8.19 6.43
CA GLY A 103 8.49 -7.81 5.07
C GLY A 103 8.09 -9.02 4.23
N GLY A 104 8.60 -9.10 3.00
CA GLY A 104 8.28 -10.18 2.08
C GLY A 104 6.89 -10.05 1.44
N ARG A 105 6.61 -10.92 0.47
CA ARG A 105 5.41 -10.84 -0.36
C ARG A 105 4.14 -11.19 0.42
N PHE A 106 3.09 -10.37 0.31
CA PHE A 106 1.77 -10.70 0.82
C PHE A 106 1.09 -11.85 0.06
N ASN A 107 0.25 -12.61 0.77
CA ASN A 107 -0.65 -13.60 0.17
C ASN A 107 -2.00 -12.96 -0.25
N GLY A 108 -1.93 -11.90 -1.05
CA GLY A 108 -3.07 -11.08 -1.48
C GLY A 108 -3.01 -9.64 -0.98
N GLY A 109 -3.48 -8.71 -1.83
CA GLY A 109 -3.36 -7.26 -1.62
C GLY A 109 -2.38 -6.64 -2.62
N HIS A 110 -1.64 -5.62 -2.19
CA HIS A 110 -0.61 -4.97 -3.00
C HIS A 110 0.57 -5.91 -3.29
N ALA A 111 1.19 -5.73 -4.45
CA ALA A 111 2.37 -6.50 -4.86
C ALA A 111 3.67 -6.05 -4.17
N SER A 112 3.68 -4.83 -3.61
CA SER A 112 4.82 -4.24 -2.89
C SER A 112 4.71 -4.44 -1.38
N HIS A 113 5.11 -3.47 -0.54
CA HIS A 113 5.14 -3.58 0.93
C HIS A 113 6.16 -4.57 1.50
N GLN A 114 7.13 -4.98 0.69
CA GLN A 114 8.03 -6.07 1.08
C GLN A 114 9.24 -5.59 1.87
N THR A 115 9.60 -4.32 1.78
CA THR A 115 10.86 -3.77 2.35
C THR A 115 10.64 -2.83 3.53
N GLY A 116 9.40 -2.70 4.01
CA GLY A 116 9.07 -1.82 5.13
C GLY A 116 9.09 -0.32 4.81
N LEU A 117 8.93 0.06 3.54
CA LEU A 117 8.98 1.44 3.05
C LEU A 117 7.68 1.90 2.36
N ASP A 118 6.64 1.08 2.43
CA ASP A 118 5.32 1.35 1.87
C ASP A 118 4.27 1.37 2.99
N VAL A 119 3.31 2.29 2.92
CA VAL A 119 2.16 2.35 3.82
C VAL A 119 0.89 2.76 3.09
N ASP A 120 -0.19 2.03 3.35
CA ASP A 120 -1.53 2.42 2.94
C ASP A 120 -2.18 3.31 3.99
N ILE A 121 -2.72 4.45 3.56
CA ILE A 121 -3.45 5.39 4.43
C ILE A 121 -4.84 5.58 3.84
N PHE A 122 -5.87 5.28 4.63
CA PHE A 122 -7.27 5.45 4.22
C PHE A 122 -7.56 6.93 3.95
N LEU A 123 -8.30 7.20 2.87
CA LEU A 123 -8.73 8.55 2.48
C LEU A 123 -9.99 8.96 3.23
N GLN A 124 -9.98 8.74 4.55
CA GLN A 124 -11.01 9.12 5.50
C GLN A 124 -10.32 9.69 6.74
N LEU A 125 -10.85 10.81 7.25
CA LEU A 125 -10.32 11.49 8.43
C LEU A 125 -11.43 11.64 9.48
N PRO A 126 -11.70 10.61 10.30
CA PRO A 126 -12.72 10.68 11.33
C PRO A 126 -12.44 11.80 12.32
N LYS A 127 -13.45 12.63 12.59
CA LYS A 127 -13.42 13.65 13.66
C LYS A 127 -13.62 13.01 15.04
N THR A 128 -14.26 11.86 15.08
CA THR A 128 -14.37 10.99 16.25
C THR A 128 -13.61 9.69 15.99
N ARG A 129 -12.79 9.27 16.95
CA ARG A 129 -11.98 8.05 16.85
C ARG A 129 -12.88 6.82 16.65
N TRP A 130 -12.44 5.90 15.80
CA TRP A 130 -13.12 4.63 15.55
C TRP A 130 -12.98 3.68 16.74
N SER A 131 -14.00 2.88 16.96
CA SER A 131 -13.95 1.75 17.90
C SER A 131 -13.05 0.62 17.37
N SER A 132 -12.63 -0.28 18.26
CA SER A 132 -11.80 -1.44 17.88
C SER A 132 -12.47 -2.34 16.84
N SER A 133 -13.80 -2.48 16.87
CA SER A 133 -14.53 -3.28 15.88
C SER A 133 -14.51 -2.64 14.48
N GLN A 134 -14.65 -1.31 14.41
CA GLN A 134 -14.51 -0.56 13.16
C GLN A 134 -13.09 -0.63 12.62
N LEU A 135 -12.06 -0.56 13.47
CA LEU A 135 -10.67 -0.72 13.05
C LEU A 135 -10.38 -2.14 12.54
N LEU A 136 -10.96 -3.16 13.16
CA LEU A 136 -10.77 -4.55 12.75
C LEU A 136 -11.49 -4.88 11.44
N LYS A 137 -12.67 -4.29 11.23
CA LYS A 137 -13.49 -4.46 10.02
C LYS A 137 -13.78 -3.09 9.39
N PRO A 138 -12.74 -2.42 8.82
CA PRO A 138 -12.90 -1.07 8.31
C PRO A 138 -13.79 -1.07 7.07
N GLN A 139 -14.75 -0.15 7.05
CA GLN A 139 -15.59 0.10 5.88
C GLN A 139 -14.85 1.05 4.95
N ALA A 140 -14.39 0.53 3.81
CA ALA A 140 -13.80 1.35 2.77
C ALA A 140 -14.86 2.30 2.19
N LEU A 141 -14.52 3.57 2.08
CA LEU A 141 -15.31 4.58 1.39
C LEU A 141 -14.73 4.77 -0.01
N ASP A 142 -15.47 4.31 -1.02
CA ASP A 142 -15.05 4.46 -2.42
C ASP A 142 -15.24 5.91 -2.87
N LEU A 143 -14.14 6.64 -3.04
CA LEU A 143 -14.17 8.05 -3.42
C LEU A 143 -14.38 8.26 -4.91
N VAL A 144 -14.42 7.20 -5.73
CA VAL A 144 -14.42 7.32 -7.19
C VAL A 144 -15.77 6.86 -7.73
N ALA A 145 -16.33 7.61 -8.68
CA ALA A 145 -17.60 7.28 -9.31
C ALA A 145 -17.54 5.93 -10.05
N SER A 146 -18.69 5.30 -10.27
CA SER A 146 -18.79 3.97 -10.90
C SER A 146 -18.19 3.90 -12.30
N ASP A 147 -18.13 5.02 -13.03
CA ASP A 147 -17.50 5.13 -14.34
C ASP A 147 -15.97 5.23 -14.29
N GLY A 148 -15.38 5.41 -13.11
CA GLY A 148 -13.95 5.55 -12.89
C GLY A 148 -13.36 6.90 -13.34
N LYS A 149 -14.18 7.86 -13.78
CA LYS A 149 -13.69 9.09 -14.45
C LYS A 149 -13.59 10.30 -13.54
N ARG A 150 -14.17 10.24 -12.34
CA ARG A 150 -14.20 11.37 -11.40
C ARG A 150 -14.39 10.88 -9.97
N VAL A 151 -14.06 11.74 -9.01
CA VAL A 151 -14.42 11.50 -7.62
C VAL A 151 -15.93 11.68 -7.42
N VAL A 152 -16.49 11.07 -6.37
CA VAL A 152 -17.86 11.30 -5.92
C VAL A 152 -17.89 12.63 -5.15
N PRO A 153 -18.54 13.70 -5.65
CA PRO A 153 -18.41 15.03 -5.06
C PRO A 153 -18.87 15.14 -3.60
N SER A 154 -19.86 14.34 -3.19
CA SER A 154 -20.35 14.31 -1.81
C SER A 154 -19.43 13.60 -0.83
N LEU A 155 -18.44 12.84 -1.32
CA LEU A 155 -17.47 12.10 -0.51
C LEU A 155 -16.07 12.73 -0.54
N TRP A 156 -15.74 13.47 -1.60
CA TRP A 156 -14.50 14.22 -1.68
C TRP A 156 -14.51 15.38 -0.70
N SER A 157 -13.39 15.59 -0.01
CA SER A 157 -13.23 16.70 0.94
C SER A 157 -11.86 17.35 0.82
N ARG A 158 -11.80 18.63 1.19
CA ARG A 158 -10.54 19.37 1.24
C ARG A 158 -9.56 18.77 2.25
N ASP A 159 -10.05 18.20 3.36
CA ASP A 159 -9.21 17.55 4.36
C ASP A 159 -8.43 16.37 3.75
N VAL A 160 -9.08 15.59 2.87
CA VAL A 160 -8.43 14.49 2.13
C VAL A 160 -7.36 15.03 1.17
N SER A 161 -7.66 16.07 0.39
CA SER A 161 -6.66 16.64 -0.53
C SER A 161 -5.48 17.26 0.22
N SER A 162 -5.73 17.93 1.35
CA SER A 162 -4.69 18.46 2.25
C SER A 162 -3.81 17.36 2.84
N MET A 163 -4.38 16.23 3.29
CA MET A 163 -3.59 15.11 3.79
C MET A 163 -2.67 14.52 2.71
N ILE A 164 -3.17 14.33 1.48
CA ILE A 164 -2.37 13.82 0.36
C ILE A 164 -1.23 14.80 0.03
N LYS A 165 -1.53 16.10 0.02
CA LYS A 165 -0.52 17.15 -0.21
C LYS A 165 0.57 17.12 0.86
N LEU A 166 0.20 17.11 2.15
CA LEU A 166 1.16 17.04 3.26
C LEU A 166 2.07 15.81 3.17
N ALA A 167 1.50 14.66 2.79
CA ALA A 167 2.28 13.45 2.55
C ALA A 167 3.24 13.62 1.36
N ALA A 168 2.80 14.25 0.27
CA ALA A 168 3.64 14.44 -0.92
C ALA A 168 4.76 15.48 -0.69
N GLU A 169 4.53 16.50 0.13
CA GLU A 169 5.54 17.51 0.47
C GLU A 169 6.64 16.96 1.38
N ASP A 170 6.39 15.83 2.03
CA ASP A 170 7.40 15.16 2.84
C ASP A 170 8.63 14.75 2.00
N ASN A 171 9.82 15.11 2.48
CA ASN A 171 11.07 14.88 1.76
C ASN A 171 11.38 13.38 1.57
N ASP A 172 10.91 12.52 2.48
CA ASP A 172 11.18 11.08 2.42
C ASP A 172 10.27 10.36 1.43
N VAL A 173 9.13 10.97 1.08
CA VAL A 173 8.17 10.40 0.14
C VAL A 173 8.65 10.59 -1.29
N THR A 174 8.72 9.48 -2.04
CA THR A 174 9.07 9.48 -3.47
C THR A 174 7.85 9.36 -4.36
N ARG A 175 6.83 8.59 -3.93
CA ARG A 175 5.59 8.35 -4.68
C ARG A 175 4.39 8.21 -3.75
N ILE A 176 3.24 8.66 -4.23
CA ILE A 176 1.94 8.35 -3.64
C ILE A 176 1.04 7.82 -4.74
N PHE A 177 0.65 6.54 -4.68
CA PHE A 177 -0.28 5.98 -5.66
C PHE A 177 -1.73 6.20 -5.23
N VAL A 178 -2.51 6.72 -6.17
CA VAL A 178 -3.95 6.99 -6.01
C VAL A 178 -4.66 6.61 -7.31
N ASN A 179 -5.99 6.46 -7.25
CA ASN A 179 -6.78 6.31 -8.46
C ASN A 179 -6.59 7.50 -9.42
N PRO A 180 -6.63 7.32 -10.76
CA PRO A 180 -6.55 8.41 -11.72
C PRO A 180 -7.57 9.54 -11.46
N ALA A 181 -8.81 9.21 -11.09
CA ALA A 181 -9.84 10.20 -10.78
C ALA A 181 -9.48 11.07 -9.57
N ILE A 182 -8.79 10.50 -8.57
CA ILE A 182 -8.30 11.23 -7.40
C ILE A 182 -7.17 12.17 -7.82
N LYS A 183 -6.19 11.67 -8.60
CA LYS A 183 -5.12 12.54 -9.12
C LYS A 183 -5.71 13.69 -9.96
N GLN A 184 -6.72 13.43 -10.79
CA GLN A 184 -7.39 14.45 -11.57
C GLN A 184 -8.04 15.52 -10.68
N GLN A 185 -8.74 15.12 -9.61
CA GLN A 185 -9.30 16.08 -8.67
C GLN A 185 -8.22 16.90 -7.96
N LEU A 186 -7.12 16.28 -7.53
CA LEU A 186 -5.98 17.00 -6.94
C LEU A 186 -5.38 18.01 -7.93
N CYS A 187 -5.30 17.66 -9.21
CA CYS A 187 -4.85 18.58 -10.24
C CYS A 187 -5.78 19.80 -10.38
N LEU A 188 -7.10 19.64 -10.22
CA LEU A 188 -8.04 20.74 -10.24
C LEU A 188 -7.91 21.62 -8.98
N ASP A 189 -7.69 21.00 -7.82
CA ASP A 189 -7.69 21.67 -6.52
C ASP A 189 -6.38 22.40 -6.19
N ALA A 190 -5.24 21.99 -6.77
CA ALA A 190 -3.91 22.41 -6.30
C ALA A 190 -3.56 23.91 -6.51
N GLY A 191 -4.31 24.65 -7.33
CA GLY A 191 -4.00 26.06 -7.61
C GLY A 191 -2.60 26.22 -8.23
N THR A 192 -1.80 27.15 -7.72
CA THR A 192 -0.45 27.48 -8.22
C THR A 192 0.67 26.65 -7.61
N ASP A 193 0.49 26.14 -6.40
CA ASP A 193 1.48 25.29 -5.71
C ASP A 193 1.25 23.82 -6.06
N ARG A 194 2.01 23.34 -7.06
CA ARG A 194 1.72 22.10 -7.80
C ARG A 194 2.85 21.09 -7.84
N ASP A 195 4.06 21.43 -7.42
CA ASP A 195 5.24 20.58 -7.62
C ASP A 195 5.11 19.21 -6.93
N TRP A 196 4.40 19.17 -5.80
CA TRP A 196 4.09 17.95 -5.06
C TRP A 196 3.26 16.93 -5.87
N LEU A 197 2.47 17.37 -6.86
CA LEU A 197 1.68 16.49 -7.73
C LEU A 197 2.55 15.54 -8.56
N ARG A 198 3.82 15.89 -8.80
CA ARG A 198 4.79 15.01 -9.49
C ARG A 198 4.94 13.66 -8.78
N LYS A 199 4.90 13.65 -7.44
CA LYS A 199 4.98 12.43 -6.62
C LYS A 199 3.67 11.65 -6.62
N VAL A 200 2.53 12.28 -6.91
CA VAL A 200 1.23 11.61 -6.99
C VAL A 200 1.14 10.82 -8.30
N ARG A 201 0.98 9.51 -8.23
CA ARG A 201 1.04 8.59 -9.37
C ARG A 201 -0.33 7.92 -9.58
N PRO A 202 -0.91 8.00 -10.78
CA PRO A 202 -2.12 7.26 -11.09
C PRO A 202 -1.86 5.75 -11.08
N TRP A 203 -2.75 4.98 -10.47
CA TRP A 203 -2.70 3.52 -10.49
C TRP A 203 -4.09 2.89 -10.35
N PHE A 204 -4.25 1.65 -10.82
CA PHE A 204 -5.52 0.91 -10.71
C PHE A 204 -5.95 0.75 -9.25
N GLN A 205 -7.27 0.62 -9.02
CA GLN A 205 -7.87 0.59 -7.68
C GLN A 205 -7.56 1.88 -6.91
N HIS A 206 -6.96 1.82 -5.71
CA HIS A 206 -6.63 2.97 -4.86
C HIS A 206 -7.78 3.99 -4.71
N ARG A 207 -9.01 3.48 -4.59
CA ARG A 207 -10.23 4.30 -4.57
C ARG A 207 -10.60 4.79 -3.17
N ALA A 208 -10.05 4.15 -2.13
CA ALA A 208 -10.36 4.42 -0.72
C ALA A 208 -9.12 4.66 0.15
N HIS A 209 -7.93 4.52 -0.42
CA HIS A 209 -6.64 4.70 0.25
C HIS A 209 -5.62 5.29 -0.73
N MET A 210 -4.62 5.97 -0.17
CA MET A 210 -3.38 6.27 -0.87
C MET A 210 -2.30 5.30 -0.42
N HIS A 211 -1.49 4.84 -1.37
CA HIS A 211 -0.27 4.08 -1.09
C HIS A 211 0.90 5.06 -1.09
N VAL A 212 1.54 5.27 0.06
CA VAL A 212 2.74 6.11 0.17
C VAL A 212 3.99 5.25 0.13
N ARG A 213 4.99 5.66 -0.65
CA ARG A 213 6.30 5.03 -0.75
C ARG A 213 7.40 6.00 -0.37
N LEU A 214 8.29 5.54 0.51
CA LEU A 214 9.51 6.27 0.87
C LEU A 214 10.68 5.92 -0.06
N ARG A 215 11.71 6.75 -0.05
CA ARG A 215 13.04 6.41 -0.61
C ARG A 215 13.74 5.34 0.22
N CYS A 216 14.77 4.72 -0.35
CA CYS A 216 15.65 3.86 0.42
C CYS A 216 16.37 4.63 1.55
N PRO A 217 16.43 4.07 2.77
CA PRO A 217 17.23 4.62 3.86
C PRO A 217 18.72 4.63 3.49
N ALA A 218 19.43 5.71 3.83
CA ALA A 218 20.84 5.89 3.44
C ALA A 218 21.78 4.79 3.98
N ASN A 219 21.40 4.14 5.09
CA ASN A 219 22.15 3.06 5.72
C ASN A 219 21.67 1.65 5.32
N SER A 220 20.67 1.52 4.44
CA SER A 220 20.20 0.24 3.91
C SER A 220 20.91 -0.06 2.59
N MET A 221 22.07 -0.70 2.67
CA MET A 221 23.01 -0.84 1.53
C MET A 221 22.49 -1.71 0.39
N GLU A 222 21.58 -2.64 0.68
CA GLU A 222 20.96 -3.53 -0.30
C GLU A 222 19.57 -3.05 -0.76
N CYS A 223 19.13 -1.85 -0.36
CA CYS A 223 17.85 -1.31 -0.78
C CYS A 223 17.92 -0.79 -2.22
N GLU A 224 16.96 -1.18 -3.06
CA GLU A 224 16.91 -0.78 -4.46
C GLU A 224 15.88 0.33 -4.70
N ASP A 225 16.37 1.54 -4.96
CA ASP A 225 15.53 2.70 -5.25
C ASP A 225 14.91 2.66 -6.66
N GLN A 226 13.83 3.41 -6.84
CA GLN A 226 13.24 3.64 -8.15
C GLN A 226 13.77 4.96 -8.76
N PRO A 227 13.88 5.06 -10.10
CA PRO A 227 14.13 6.34 -10.76
C PRO A 227 13.10 7.39 -10.35
N LEU A 228 13.41 8.68 -10.54
CA LEU A 228 12.46 9.76 -10.28
C LEU A 228 11.19 9.60 -11.16
N PRO A 229 10.01 10.06 -10.69
CA PRO A 229 8.84 10.19 -11.56
C PRO A 229 9.13 11.08 -12.76
N PRO A 230 8.35 10.96 -13.87
CA PRO A 230 8.45 11.87 -15.00
C PRO A 230 8.44 13.35 -14.56
N PRO A 231 9.11 14.26 -15.30
CA PRO A 231 9.07 15.68 -14.98
C PRO A 231 7.66 16.27 -15.14
N GLY A 232 7.40 17.37 -14.42
CA GLY A 232 6.09 18.04 -14.38
C GLY A 232 5.12 17.45 -13.35
N ASP A 233 3.94 18.05 -13.22
CA ASP A 233 2.88 17.63 -12.29
C ASP A 233 2.19 16.32 -12.72
N GLY A 234 2.35 15.93 -13.99
CA GLY A 234 1.73 14.76 -14.59
C GLY A 234 0.20 14.86 -14.65
N CYS A 235 -0.36 16.07 -14.78
CA CYS A 235 -1.81 16.31 -14.92
C CYS A 235 -2.28 16.34 -16.39
N GLY A 236 -1.35 16.32 -17.34
CA GLY A 236 -1.62 16.35 -18.78
C GLY A 236 -1.82 14.98 -19.41
N ALA A 237 -1.16 14.75 -20.55
CA ALA A 237 -1.35 13.56 -21.40
C ALA A 237 -1.17 12.22 -20.67
N GLU A 238 -0.20 12.13 -19.75
CA GLU A 238 -0.02 10.94 -18.93
C GLU A 238 -1.30 10.57 -18.18
N LEU A 239 -1.89 11.53 -17.45
CA LEU A 239 -3.10 11.31 -16.66
C LEU A 239 -4.29 11.00 -17.57
N GLN A 240 -4.45 11.73 -18.68
CA GLN A 240 -5.56 11.51 -19.60
C GLN A 240 -5.58 10.10 -20.19
N SER A 241 -4.40 9.51 -20.46
CA SER A 241 -4.33 8.14 -20.96
C SER A 241 -4.91 7.07 -20.04
N TRP A 242 -5.09 7.36 -18.74
CA TRP A 242 -5.71 6.42 -17.79
C TRP A 242 -7.24 6.36 -17.90
N PHE A 243 -7.86 7.32 -18.59
CA PHE A 243 -9.31 7.35 -18.82
C PHE A 243 -9.72 6.83 -20.20
N GLU A 244 -8.74 6.50 -21.03
CA GLU A 244 -8.97 5.88 -22.33
C GLU A 244 -9.29 4.39 -22.19
N PRO A 245 -10.12 3.82 -23.08
CA PRO A 245 -10.35 2.38 -23.11
C PRO A 245 -9.02 1.61 -23.24
N ALA A 246 -8.94 0.46 -22.57
CA ALA A 246 -7.80 -0.43 -22.75
C ALA A 246 -7.67 -0.78 -24.24
N LYS A 247 -6.50 -0.51 -24.82
CA LYS A 247 -6.22 -0.91 -26.21
C LYS A 247 -6.40 -2.43 -26.31
N PRO A 248 -7.06 -2.95 -27.36
CA PRO A 248 -7.17 -4.38 -27.57
C PRO A 248 -5.77 -5.03 -27.51
N GLY A 249 -5.56 -5.93 -26.55
CA GLY A 249 -4.27 -6.59 -26.38
C GLY A 249 -4.03 -7.57 -27.53
N SER A 250 -2.92 -7.41 -28.26
CA SER A 250 -2.49 -8.34 -29.31
C SER A 250 -1.71 -9.55 -28.76
N THR A 251 -1.45 -9.61 -27.45
CA THR A 251 -0.60 -10.64 -26.83
C THR A 251 -1.28 -11.29 -25.62
N LYS A 252 -1.21 -12.62 -25.56
CA LYS A 252 -1.67 -13.38 -24.38
C LYS A 252 -0.80 -13.01 -23.17
N PRO A 253 -1.37 -12.84 -21.96
CA PRO A 253 -0.58 -12.61 -20.77
C PRO A 253 0.37 -13.79 -20.51
N GLU A 254 1.67 -13.58 -20.66
CA GLU A 254 2.67 -14.56 -20.22
C GLU A 254 2.75 -14.56 -18.69
N LYS A 255 2.74 -15.75 -18.09
CA LYS A 255 3.07 -15.92 -16.67
C LYS A 255 4.55 -15.61 -16.49
N LYS A 256 4.88 -14.38 -16.08
CA LYS A 256 6.25 -14.04 -15.70
C LYS A 256 6.60 -14.77 -14.40
N THR A 257 7.65 -15.58 -14.43
CA THR A 257 8.27 -16.11 -13.22
C THR A 257 8.67 -14.94 -12.32
N PRO A 258 8.33 -14.96 -11.03
CA PRO A 258 8.82 -13.94 -10.11
C PRO A 258 10.35 -13.86 -10.17
N PRO A 259 10.95 -12.66 -10.06
CA PRO A 259 12.39 -12.53 -9.95
C PRO A 259 12.91 -13.36 -8.76
N PRO A 260 14.17 -13.83 -8.80
CA PRO A 260 14.78 -14.47 -7.65
C PRO A 260 14.78 -13.51 -6.46
N LEU A 261 14.64 -14.07 -5.26
CA LEU A 261 14.67 -13.30 -4.03
C LEU A 261 16.09 -12.73 -3.80
N PRO A 262 16.26 -11.53 -3.21
CA PRO A 262 17.59 -11.02 -2.86
C PRO A 262 18.37 -12.01 -1.97
N PRO A 263 19.69 -12.17 -2.15
CA PRO A 263 20.47 -13.17 -1.42
C PRO A 263 20.30 -13.10 0.11
N SER A 264 20.34 -11.90 0.70
CA SER A 264 20.16 -11.72 2.14
C SER A 264 18.76 -12.10 2.62
N CYS A 265 17.72 -11.92 1.79
CA CYS A 265 16.38 -12.39 2.09
C CYS A 265 16.24 -13.91 1.95
N GLN A 266 16.95 -14.53 1.00
CA GLN A 266 17.00 -15.98 0.87
C GLN A 266 17.72 -16.63 2.06
N ALA A 267 18.80 -16.03 2.55
CA ALA A 267 19.51 -16.50 3.74
C ALA A 267 18.59 -16.57 4.98
N LEU A 268 17.67 -15.62 5.16
CA LEU A 268 16.68 -15.67 6.26
C LEU A 268 15.77 -16.91 6.19
N LEU A 269 15.44 -17.37 4.98
CA LEU A 269 14.66 -18.59 4.79
C LEU A 269 15.51 -19.83 5.07
N ASP A 270 16.74 -19.85 4.56
CA ASP A 270 17.65 -20.99 4.62
C ASP A 270 18.15 -21.26 6.05
N GLU A 271 18.34 -20.20 6.85
CA GLU A 271 18.78 -20.28 8.25
C GLU A 271 17.61 -20.46 9.25
N HIS A 272 16.38 -20.66 8.76
CA HIS A 272 15.17 -20.78 9.58
C HIS A 272 14.94 -19.59 10.53
N ALA A 273 15.29 -18.37 10.08
CA ALA A 273 15.07 -17.15 10.83
C ALA A 273 13.63 -16.59 10.69
N LEU A 274 12.74 -17.30 9.99
CA LEU A 274 11.35 -16.94 9.67
C LEU A 274 10.29 -17.94 10.18
#